data_AF-A0A1I0VIN9-F1
#
_entry.id   AF-A0A1I0VIN9-F1
#
_cell.length_a   1.000
_cell.length_b   1.000
_cell.length_c   1.000
_cell.angle_alpha   90.00
_cell.angle_beta   90.00
_cell.angle_gamma   90.00
#
_symmetry.space_group_name_H-M   'P 1'
#
loop_
_entity.id
_entity.type
_entity.pdbx_description
1 polymer ?
#
loop_
_entity_poly.entity_id
_entity_poly.type
_entity_poly.pdbx_seq_one_letter_code
_entity_poly.pdbx_strand_id
1 'polypeptide(L)' 'MLHLLHQYEEEKRKLNEVGRRSLEQGIPLYMNEAVQAQSRKVDELIVQLHKRKAGREERLRK' A
#
# COMPACT_ATOMS: atom_id res chain seq x y z
N MET A 1 -6.79 -12.89 6.52
CA MET A 1 -5.42 -12.61 6.03
C MET A 1 -5.43 -12.46 4.51
N LEU A 2 -6.03 -13.41 3.78
CA LEU A 2 -6.29 -13.32 2.34
C LEU A 2 -6.97 -12.02 1.88
N HIS A 3 -8.03 -11.56 2.58
CA HIS A 3 -8.73 -10.33 2.19
C HIS A 3 -7.85 -9.07 2.28
N LEU A 4 -7.00 -8.96 3.30
CA LEU A 4 -6.11 -7.81 3.49
C LEU A 4 -4.95 -7.83 2.49
N LEU A 5 -4.48 -9.02 2.11
CA LEU A 5 -3.48 -9.19 1.04
C LEU A 5 -4.06 -8.84 -0.32
N HIS A 6 -5.29 -9.27 -0.62
CA HIS A 6 -5.99 -8.91 -1.85
C HIS A 6 -6.17 -7.39 -1.99
N GLN A 7 -6.68 -6.74 -0.94
CA GLN A 7 -6.80 -5.28 -0.90
C GLN A 7 -5.45 -4.58 -1.10
N TYR A 8 -4.40 -5.07 -0.47
CA TYR A 8 -3.05 -4.53 -0.66
C TYR A 8 -2.54 -4.66 -2.11
N GLU A 9 -2.76 -5.80 -2.76
CA GLU A 9 -2.39 -6.00 -4.16
C GLU A 9 -3.18 -5.09 -5.11
N GLU A 10 -4.48 -4.93 -4.87
CA GLU A 10 -5.31 -4.00 -5.64
C GLU A 10 -4.84 -2.56 -5.50
N GLU A 11 -4.61 -2.09 -4.28
CA GLU A 11 -4.15 -0.72 -4.04
C GLU A 11 -2.73 -0.48 -4.57
N LYS A 12 -1.83 -1.49 -4.57
CA LYS A 12 -0.53 -1.42 -5.26
C LYS A 12 -0.68 -1.32 -6.77
N ARG A 13 -1.59 -2.09 -7.39
CA ARG A 13 -1.84 -2.00 -8.83
C ARG A 13 -2.31 -0.59 -9.22
N LYS A 14 -3.25 -0.04 -8.46
CA LYS A 14 -3.73 1.33 -8.66
C LYS A 14 -2.59 2.35 -8.49
N LEU A 15 -1.73 2.19 -7.48
CA LEU A 15 -0.57 3.07 -7.28
C LEU A 15 0.37 3.04 -8.49
N ASN A 16 0.66 1.86 -9.02
CA ASN A 16 1.51 1.71 -10.20
C ASN A 16 0.90 2.37 -11.44
N GLU A 17 -0.41 2.24 -11.63
CA GLU A 17 -1.11 2.85 -12.77
C GLU A 17 -1.09 4.39 -12.69
N VAL A 18 -1.44 4.95 -11.53
CA VAL A 18 -1.43 6.40 -11.31
C VAL A 18 0.00 6.94 -11.38
N GLY A 19 0.98 6.22 -10.83
CA GLY A 19 2.39 6.56 -10.90
C GLY A 19 2.91 6.57 -12.34
N ARG A 20 2.57 5.57 -13.15
CA ARG A 20 2.97 5.52 -14.56
C ARG A 20 2.39 6.68 -15.36
N ARG A 21 1.10 6.98 -15.17
CA ARG A 21 0.45 8.14 -15.81
C ARG A 21 1.12 9.47 -15.40
N SER A 22 1.50 9.61 -14.13
CA SER A 22 2.24 10.78 -13.65
C SER A 22 3.58 10.94 -14.36
N LEU A 23 4.34 9.84 -14.49
CA LEU A 23 5.64 9.83 -15.17
C LEU A 23 5.50 10.09 -16.68
N GLU A 24 4.48 9.52 -17.31
CA GLU A 24 4.15 9.77 -18.73
C GLU A 24 3.82 11.26 -18.96
N GLN A 25 3.24 11.95 -17.98
CA GLN A 25 2.98 13.40 -18.00
C GLN A 25 4.19 14.24 -17.59
N GLY A 26 5.34 13.63 -17.27
CA GLY A 26 6.53 14.33 -16.77
C GLY A 26 6.38 14.91 -15.36
N ILE A 27 5.31 14.55 -14.64
CA ILE A 27 5.04 15.03 -13.28
C ILE A 27 5.80 14.13 -12.30
N PRO A 28 6.72 14.67 -11.47
CA PRO A 28 7.38 13.89 -10.44
C PRO A 28 6.36 13.27 -9.47
N LEU A 29 6.57 12.02 -9.10
CA LEU A 29 5.65 11.26 -8.23
C LEU A 29 5.34 11.94 -6.90
N TYR A 30 6.30 12.70 -6.35
CA TYR A 30 6.12 13.44 -5.10
C TYR A 30 5.22 14.68 -5.25
N MET A 31 5.12 15.24 -6.45
CA MET A 31 4.24 16.37 -6.76
C MET A 31 2.82 15.92 -7.13
N ASN A 32 2.63 14.65 -7.48
CA ASN A 32 1.32 14.16 -7.89
C ASN A 32 0.48 13.75 -6.68
N GLU A 33 -0.50 14.57 -6.32
CA GLU A 33 -1.37 14.35 -5.17
C GLU A 33 -2.13 13.01 -5.23
N ALA A 34 -2.54 12.56 -6.43
CA ALA A 34 -3.20 11.28 -6.59
C ALA A 34 -2.25 10.10 -6.31
N VAL A 35 -0.99 10.19 -6.74
CA VAL A 35 0.05 9.22 -6.38
C VAL A 35 0.28 9.21 -4.86
N GLN A 36 0.39 10.40 -4.26
CA GLN A 36 0.61 10.52 -2.81
C GLN A 36 -0.56 9.95 -1.99
N ALA A 37 -1.80 10.27 -2.36
CA ALA A 37 -2.99 9.75 -1.70
C ALA A 37 -3.07 8.22 -1.82
N GLN A 38 -2.73 7.68 -2.99
CA GLN A 38 -2.72 6.24 -3.20
C GLN A 38 -1.57 5.55 -2.44
N SER A 39 -0.41 6.19 -2.31
CA SER A 39 0.72 5.70 -1.51
C SER A 39 0.31 5.54 -0.04
N ARG A 40 -0.34 6.56 0.53
CA ARG A 40 -0.77 6.52 1.95
C ARG A 40 -1.69 5.34 2.24
N LYS A 41 -2.61 5.00 1.33
CA LYS A 41 -3.48 3.82 1.47
C LYS A 41 -2.69 2.52 1.51
N VAL A 42 -1.69 2.39 0.63
CA VAL A 42 -0.81 1.22 0.60
C VAL A 42 0.00 1.13 1.90
N ASP A 43 0.52 2.25 2.40
CA ASP A 43 1.27 2.32 3.65
C ASP A 43 0.41 1.90 4.86
N GLU A 44 -0.82 2.38 4.95
CA GLU A 44 -1.77 1.97 6.00
C GLU A 44 -2.05 0.46 5.98
N LEU A 45 -2.20 -0.14 4.78
CA LEU A 45 -2.41 -1.57 4.62
C LEU A 45 -1.18 -2.38 5.05
N ILE A 46 0.02 -1.90 4.74
CA ILE A 46 1.29 -2.50 5.21
C ILE A 46 1.33 -2.48 6.74
N VAL A 47 1.05 -1.33 7.36
CA VAL A 47 1.02 -1.22 8.83
C VAL A 47 0.03 -2.21 9.45
N GLN A 48 -1.17 -2.36 8.86
CA GLN A 48 -2.15 -3.33 9.33
C GLN A 48 -1.69 -4.78 9.16
N LEU A 49 -1.02 -5.12 8.05
CA LEU A 49 -0.43 -6.44 7.82
C LEU A 49 0.66 -6.75 8.87
N HIS A 50 1.56 -5.80 9.12
CA HIS A 50 2.61 -5.92 10.13
C HIS A 50 2.03 -6.10 11.54
N LYS A 51 1.04 -5.30 11.94
CA LYS A 51 0.36 -5.44 13.24
C LYS A 51 -0.27 -6.82 13.43
N ARG A 52 -0.94 -7.34 12.39
CA ARG A 52 -1.53 -8.70 12.45
C ARG A 52 -0.47 -9.80 12.51
N LYS A 53 0.67 -9.62 11.83
CA LYS A 53 1.79 -10.57 11.88
C LYS A 53 2.44 -10.59 13.27
N ALA A 54 2.74 -9.41 13.81
CA ALA A 54 3.33 -9.27 15.15
C ALA A 54 2.42 -9.84 16.25
N GLY A 55 1.11 -9.56 16.21
CA GLY A 55 0.15 -10.14 17.16
C GLY A 55 -0.02 -11.65 17.04
N ARG A 56 0.29 -12.24 15.87
CA ARG A 56 0.35 -13.71 15.69
C ARG A 56 1.61 -14.29 16.32
N GLU A 57 2.76 -13.65 16.12
CA GLU A 57 4.04 -14.07 16.68
C GLU A 57 4.03 -13.97 18.21
N GLU A 58 3.39 -12.96 18.79
CA GLU A 58 3.21 -12.82 20.23
C GLU A 58 2.32 -13.94 20.82
N ARG A 59 1.25 -14.33 20.11
CA ARG A 59 0.38 -15.45 20.54
C ARG A 59 1.03 -16.83 20.42
N LEU A 60 2.00 -16.99 19.52
CA LEU A 60 2.73 -18.26 19.36
C LEU A 60 3.88 -18.43 20.36
N ARG A 61 4.25 -17.36 21.08
CA ARG A 61 5.30 -17.35 22.11
C ARG A 61 4.76 -17.53 23.55
N LYS A 62 3.44 -17.57 23.73
CA LYS A 62 2.77 -17.85 25.01
C LYS A 62 2.27 -19.29 25.03
#